data_AF-A0A4R9GNK1-F1
#
_entry.id   AF-A0A4R9GNK1-F1
#
_cell.length_a   1.000
_cell.length_b   1.000
_cell.length_c   1.000
_cell.angle_alpha   90.00
_cell.angle_beta   90.00
_cell.angle_gamma   90.00
#
_symmetry.space_group_name_H-M   'P 1'
#
loop_
_entity.id
_entity.type
_entity.pdbx_description
1 polymer ?
#
loop_
_entity_poly.entity_id
_entity_poly.type
_entity_poly.pdbx_seq_one_letter_code
_entity_poly.pdbx_strand_id
1 'polypeptide(L)' 'MAQINRLEEFRLKRELDEEIALWRPVVNGILTYTEACMMHPRDLAKANLLVDRMIKEQKQSMKGKSGKG' A
#
# COMPACT_ATOMS: atom_id res chain seq x y z
N MET A 1 15.16 17.22 -21.04
CA MET A 1 15.55 15.88 -20.51
C MET A 1 16.21 16.12 -19.16
N ALA A 2 15.49 15.93 -18.06
CA ALA A 2 16.04 16.16 -16.72
C ALA A 2 17.05 15.03 -16.42
N GLN A 3 18.35 15.35 -16.41
CA GLN A 3 19.35 14.48 -15.79
C GLN A 3 19.08 14.53 -14.29
N ILE A 4 18.25 13.62 -13.78
CA ILE A 4 18.12 13.41 -12.35
C ILE A 4 19.52 13.05 -11.85
N ASN A 5 20.02 13.84 -10.91
CA ASN A 5 21.36 13.62 -10.37
C ASN A 5 21.38 12.24 -9.70
N ARG A 6 22.38 11.40 -9.95
CA ARG A 6 22.42 10.01 -9.45
C ARG A 6 22.17 9.92 -7.93
N LEU A 7 22.60 10.94 -7.19
CA LEU A 7 22.32 11.13 -5.76
C LEU A 7 20.84 11.34 -5.42
N GLU A 8 20.11 12.11 -6.23
CA GLU A 8 18.67 12.29 -6.07
C GLU A 8 17.92 10.99 -6.36
N GLU A 9 18.36 10.21 -7.34
CA GLU A 9 17.80 8.89 -7.63
C GLU A 9 17.95 7.94 -6.44
N PHE A 10 19.14 7.89 -5.83
CA PHE A 10 19.36 7.11 -4.60
C PHE A 10 18.50 7.59 -3.43
N ARG A 11 18.34 8.92 -3.26
CA ARG A 11 17.49 9.48 -2.21
C ARG A 11 16.02 9.10 -2.40
N LEU A 12 15.49 9.29 -3.62
CA LEU A 12 14.10 8.98 -3.96
C LEU A 12 13.82 7.48 -3.84
N LYS A 13 14.77 6.63 -4.22
CA LYS A 13 14.64 5.18 -4.06
C LYS A 13 14.54 4.79 -2.58
N ARG A 14 15.39 5.36 -1.72
CA ARG A 14 15.33 5.08 -0.28
C ARG A 14 14.02 5.54 0.35
N GLU A 15 13.56 6.75 -0.01
CA GLU A 15 12.26 7.27 0.44
C GLU A 15 11.09 6.37 0.03
N LEU A 16 11.12 5.87 -1.22
CA LEU A 16 10.13 4.93 -1.72
C LEU A 16 10.20 3.57 -0.99
N ASP A 17 11.40 3.04 -0.75
CA ASP A 17 11.59 1.76 -0.05
C ASP A 17 11.10 1.84 1.42
N GLU A 18 11.34 2.96 2.10
CA GLU A 18 10.82 3.24 3.45
C GLU A 18 9.28 3.33 3.46
N GLU A 19 8.70 4.00 2.47
CA GLU A 19 7.25 4.09 2.33
C GLU A 19 6.63 2.70 2.03
N ILE A 20 7.24 1.92 1.14
CA ILE A 20 6.81 0.53 0.86
C ILE A 20 6.89 -0.33 2.11
N ALA A 21 7.96 -0.23 2.89
CA ALA A 21 8.11 -1.01 4.12
C ALA A 21 6.99 -0.72 5.13
N LEU A 22 6.54 0.54 5.23
CA LEU A 22 5.43 0.94 6.08
C LEU A 22 4.09 0.37 5.59
N TRP A 23 3.84 0.36 4.29
CA TRP A 23 2.54 -0.05 3.72
C TRP A 23 2.44 -1.55 3.42
N ARG A 24 3.55 -2.27 3.31
CA ARG A 24 3.59 -3.70 2.96
C ARG A 24 2.76 -4.57 3.92
N PRO A 25 2.78 -4.37 5.25
CA PRO A 25 1.89 -5.10 6.16
C PRO A 25 0.41 -4.82 5.90
N VAL A 26 0.06 -3.58 5.56
CA VAL A 26 -1.32 -3.18 5.24
C VAL A 26 -1.81 -3.88 3.98
N VAL A 27 -1.02 -3.82 2.91
CA VAL A 27 -1.34 -4.43 1.61
C VAL A 27 -1.40 -5.96 1.72
N ASN A 28 -0.51 -6.56 2.52
CA ASN A 28 -0.51 -8.01 2.71
C ASN A 28 -1.59 -8.49 3.71
N GLY A 29 -2.35 -7.59 4.34
CA GLY A 29 -3.35 -7.93 5.35
C GLY A 29 -2.77 -8.44 6.67
N ILE A 30 -1.52 -8.07 6.99
CA ILE A 30 -0.74 -8.52 8.15
C ILE A 30 -0.68 -7.45 9.25
N LEU A 31 -1.19 -6.23 9.00
CA LEU A 31 -1.17 -5.16 10.02
C LEU A 31 -1.93 -5.61 11.28
N THR A 32 -1.21 -5.75 12.39
CA THR A 32 -1.78 -6.12 13.67
C THR A 32 -2.44 -4.93 14.35
N TYR A 33 -3.35 -5.21 15.30
CA TYR A 33 -3.99 -4.17 16.10
C TYR A 33 -2.97 -3.29 16.84
N THR A 34 -1.93 -3.90 17.42
CA THR A 34 -0.87 -3.19 18.14
C THR A 34 -0.09 -2.25 17.23
N GLU A 35 0.26 -2.70 16.02
CA GLU A 35 0.94 -1.86 15.03
C GLU A 35 0.05 -0.70 14.58
N ALA A 36 -1.24 -0.97 14.34
CA ALA A 36 -2.22 0.06 14.00
C ALA A 36 -2.37 1.13 15.11
N CYS A 37 -2.29 0.73 16.37
CA CYS A 37 -2.34 1.66 17.52
C CYS A 37 -1.10 2.55 17.64
N MET A 38 0.06 2.11 17.12
CA MET A 38 1.29 2.91 17.13
C MET A 38 1.43 3.80 15.89
N MET A 39 0.57 3.65 14.89
CA MET A 39 0.56 4.50 13.70
C MET A 39 -0.05 5.87 13.98
N HIS A 40 0.47 6.89 13.28
CA HIS A 40 -0.15 8.20 13.29
C HIS A 40 -1.57 8.14 12.68
N PRO A 41 -2.58 8.83 13.25
CA PRO A 41 -3.98 8.73 12.78
C PRO A 41 -4.17 8.98 11.29
N ARG A 42 -3.38 9.89 10.70
CA ARG A 42 -3.41 10.18 9.26
C ARG A 42 -2.98 8.98 8.41
N ASP A 43 -1.99 8.23 8.86
CA ASP A 43 -1.48 7.07 8.13
C ASP A 43 -2.40 5.86 8.36
N LEU A 44 -2.97 5.72 9.56
CA LEU A 44 -4.03 4.74 9.80
C LEU A 44 -5.24 4.97 8.87
N ALA A 45 -5.65 6.22 8.67
CA ALA A 45 -6.74 6.55 7.74
C ALA A 45 -6.41 6.17 6.28
N LYS A 46 -5.18 6.41 5.83
CA LYS A 46 -4.72 5.95 4.51
C LYS A 46 -4.68 4.42 4.40
N ALA A 47 -4.27 3.72 5.47
CA ALA A 47 -4.26 2.27 5.54
C ALA A 47 -5.66 1.70 5.27
N ASN A 48 -6.65 2.25 5.98
CA ASN A 48 -8.04 1.85 5.85
C ASN A 48 -8.57 2.04 4.42
N LEU A 49 -8.25 3.18 3.78
CA LEU A 49 -8.64 3.45 2.40
C LEU A 49 -8.01 2.47 1.40
N LEU A 50 -6.75 2.06 1.62
CA LEU A 50 -6.07 1.08 0.79
C LEU A 50 -6.71 -0.30 0.92
N VAL A 51 -6.97 -0.75 2.16
CA VAL A 51 -7.65 -2.03 2.42
C VAL A 51 -9.05 -2.05 1.79
N ASP A 52 -9.83 -0.97 1.95
CA ASP A 52 -11.15 -0.84 1.34
C ASP A 52 -11.09 -0.96 -0.20
N ARG A 53 -10.09 -0.34 -0.82
CA ARG A 53 -9.88 -0.43 -2.27
C ARG A 53 -9.54 -1.86 -2.68
N MET A 54 -8.61 -2.51 -1.97
CA MET A 54 -8.23 -3.90 -2.25
C MET A 54 -9.41 -4.85 -2.13
N ILE A 55 -10.25 -4.70 -1.10
CA ILE A 55 -11.47 -5.50 -0.93
C ILE A 55 -12.45 -5.27 -2.09
N LYS A 56 -12.62 -4.02 -2.54
CA LYS A 56 -13.47 -3.70 -3.69
C LYS A 56 -12.94 -4.35 -4.98
N GLU A 57 -11.64 -4.26 -5.24
CA GLU A 57 -11.00 -4.88 -6.41
C GLU A 57 -11.09 -6.41 -6.38
N GLN A 58 -10.89 -7.04 -5.22
CA GLN A 58 -11.06 -8.49 -5.04
C GLN A 58 -12.51 -8.92 -5.27
N LYS A 59 -13.50 -8.18 -4.75
CA LYS A 59 -14.92 -8.45 -5.00
C LYS A 59 -15.28 -8.31 -6.48
N GLN A 60 -14.70 -7.34 -7.18
CA GLN A 60 -14.90 -7.15 -8.62
C GLN A 60 -14.24 -8.26 -9.44
N SER A 61 -13.01 -8.68 -9.08
CA SER A 61 -12.30 -9.77 -9.77
C SER A 61 -13.00 -11.13 -9.59
N MET A 62 -13.61 -11.36 -8.42
CA MET A 62 -14.43 -12.55 -8.17
C MET A 62 -15.75 -12.55 -8.95
N LYS A 63 -16.42 -11.40 -9.09
CA LYS A 63 -17.65 -11.30 -9.91
C LYS A 63 -17.40 -11.60 -11.39
N GLY A 64 -16.22 -11.34 -11.92
CA GLY A 64 -15.84 -11.66 -13.30
C GLY A 64 -15.51 -13.14 -13.56
N LYS A 65 -15.28 -13.95 -12.51
CA LYS A 65 -14.90 -15.37 -12.64
C LYS A 65 -16.08 -16.35 -12.55
N SER A 66 -17.27 -15.91 -12.15
CA SER A 66 -18.47 -16.76 -12.07
C SER A 66 -19.25 -16.92 -13.39
N GLY A 67 -18.68 -16.53 -14.54
CA GLY A 67 -19.39 -16.40 -15.81
C GLY A 67 -18.87 -17.23 -16.98
N LYS A 68 -18.27 -18.41 -16.75
CA LYS A 68 -18.02 -19.43 -17.78
C LYS A 68 -18.22 -20.83 -17.19
N GLY A 69 -19.48 -21.24 -17.12
CA GLY A 69 -19.90 -22.64 -17.14
C GLY A 69 -20.35 -22.98 -18.56
#